data_AF-X1AHD1-F1
#
_entry.id   AF-X1AHD1-F1
#
_cell.length_a   1.000
_cell.length_b   1.000
_cell.length_c   1.000
_cell.angle_alpha   90.00
_cell.angle_beta   90.00
_cell.angle_gamma   90.00
#
_symmetry.space_group_name_H-M   'P 1'
#
loop_
_entity.id
_entity.type
_entity.pdbx_description
1 polymer ?
#
loop_
_entity_poly.entity_id
_entity_poly.type
_entity_poly.pdbx_seq_one_letter_code
_entity_poly.pdbx_strand_id
1 'polypeptide(L)'
;MKYKHAIIFILIILSISLSGCFLFPPINNTVEWTVMVYLAADNDLESAGINDINEMEMVGSSSDVNIVVQADRIPGYDNSNGDWTTTRRYYITQDFDPVQINSQLKSDLGELNMGDSQTLVDF
;
A
#
# COMPACT_ATOMS: atom_id res chain seq x y z
N MET A 1 -27.56 -54.99 -8.51
CA MET A 1 -27.40 -54.47 -7.12
C MET A 1 -26.02 -53.88 -6.83
N LYS A 2 -24.91 -54.44 -7.39
CA LYS A 2 -23.53 -53.96 -7.15
C LYS A 2 -23.30 -52.46 -7.46
N TYR A 3 -23.96 -51.91 -8.48
CA TYR A 3 -23.76 -50.51 -8.87
C TYR A 3 -24.69 -49.51 -8.17
N LYS A 4 -25.77 -49.96 -7.50
CA LYS A 4 -26.71 -49.05 -6.81
C LYS A 4 -26.01 -48.25 -5.71
N HIS A 5 -25.10 -48.90 -4.98
CA HIS A 5 -24.40 -48.28 -3.85
C HIS A 5 -23.31 -47.31 -4.35
N ALA A 6 -22.62 -47.66 -5.44
CA ALA A 6 -21.65 -46.78 -6.10
C ALA A 6 -22.31 -45.52 -6.67
N ILE A 7 -23.49 -45.66 -7.30
CA ILE A 7 -24.24 -44.52 -7.85
C ILE A 7 -24.73 -43.59 -6.73
N ILE A 8 -25.24 -44.15 -5.63
CA ILE A 8 -25.66 -43.35 -4.46
C ILE A 8 -24.48 -42.60 -3.85
N PHE A 9 -23.31 -43.23 -3.76
CA PHE A 9 -22.10 -42.60 -3.20
C PHE A 9 -21.61 -41.43 -4.07
N ILE A 10 -21.62 -41.60 -5.40
CA ILE A 10 -21.28 -40.55 -6.36
C ILE A 10 -22.27 -39.39 -6.28
N LEU A 11 -23.57 -39.67 -6.17
CA LEU A 11 -24.61 -38.64 -6.03
C LEU A 11 -24.48 -37.86 -4.71
N ILE A 12 -24.06 -38.50 -3.62
CA ILE A 12 -23.80 -37.82 -2.34
C ILE A 12 -22.62 -36.86 -2.46
N ILE A 13 -21.49 -37.30 -3.04
CA ILE A 13 -20.32 -36.43 -3.27
C ILE A 13 -20.70 -35.24 -4.16
N LEU A 14 -21.46 -35.49 -5.24
CA LEU A 14 -21.93 -34.44 -6.14
C LEU A 14 -22.86 -33.45 -5.43
N SER A 15 -23.71 -33.93 -4.52
CA SER A 15 -24.63 -33.09 -3.74
C SER A 15 -23.93 -32.23 -2.69
N ILE A 16 -22.82 -32.69 -2.12
CA ILE A 16 -21.98 -31.92 -1.17
C ILE A 16 -21.25 -30.81 -1.93
N SER A 17 -20.78 -31.07 -3.16
CA SER A 17 -20.18 -30.02 -4.02
C SER A 17 -21.20 -29.00 -4.53
N LEU A 18 -22.47 -29.40 -4.72
CA LEU A 18 -23.53 -28.51 -5.21
C LEU A 18 -24.14 -27.63 -4.11
N SER A 19 -24.02 -28.04 -2.84
CA SER A 19 -24.58 -27.30 -1.71
C SER A 19 -23.70 -26.15 -1.23
N GLY A 20 -22.59 -25.84 -1.90
CA GLY A 20 -21.82 -24.62 -1.68
C GLY A 20 -21.59 -24.30 -0.21
N CYS A 21 -21.24 -25.31 0.59
CA CYS A 21 -20.89 -25.09 1.98
C CYS A 21 -19.61 -24.25 1.96
N PHE A 22 -19.74 -22.95 2.21
CA PHE A 22 -18.65 -22.01 2.40
C PHE A 22 -17.82 -22.45 3.62
N LEU A 23 -17.01 -23.49 3.47
CA LEU A 23 -16.06 -23.97 4.48
C LEU A 23 -14.87 -23.01 4.64
N PHE A 24 -14.79 -21.99 3.80
CA PHE A 24 -13.83 -20.91 3.90
C PHE A 24 -14.61 -19.61 3.79
N PRO A 25 -14.89 -18.91 4.91
CA PRO A 25 -15.35 -17.52 4.80
C PRO A 25 -14.34 -16.74 3.94
N PRO A 26 -14.78 -15.73 3.18
CA PRO A 26 -13.85 -14.88 2.46
C PRO A 26 -12.82 -14.36 3.46
N ILE A 27 -11.54 -14.63 3.19
CA ILE A 27 -10.45 -14.04 3.96
C ILE A 27 -10.60 -12.54 3.77
N ASN A 28 -10.82 -11.82 4.87
CA ASN A 28 -10.90 -10.39 4.82
C ASN A 28 -9.49 -9.85 4.56
N ASN A 29 -9.17 -9.55 3.30
CA ASN A 29 -7.88 -8.99 2.90
C ASN A 29 -7.79 -7.47 3.15
N THR A 30 -8.75 -6.88 3.87
CA THR A 30 -8.63 -5.48 4.32
C THR A 30 -7.67 -5.43 5.50
N VAL A 31 -6.57 -4.72 5.34
CA VAL A 31 -5.73 -4.29 6.48
C VAL A 31 -6.55 -3.54 7.51
N GLU A 32 -6.15 -3.62 8.77
CA GLU A 32 -6.88 -3.00 9.88
C GLU A 32 -6.74 -1.47 9.86
N TRP A 33 -5.53 -0.97 9.58
CA TRP A 33 -5.23 0.45 9.57
C TRP A 33 -4.58 0.90 8.26
N THR A 34 -4.85 2.14 7.88
CA THR A 34 -4.05 2.86 6.88
C THR A 34 -3.59 4.17 7.50
N VAL A 35 -2.28 4.34 7.60
CA VAL A 35 -1.63 5.60 7.99
C VAL A 35 -1.30 6.34 6.70
N MET A 36 -1.93 7.51 6.55
CA MET A 36 -1.74 8.38 5.39
C MET A 36 -0.89 9.58 5.83
N VAL A 37 0.28 9.75 5.21
CA VAL A 37 1.19 10.86 5.49
C VAL A 37 1.18 11.81 4.31
N TYR A 38 0.67 13.02 4.54
CA TYR A 38 0.60 14.08 3.55
C TYR A 38 1.76 15.06 3.80
N LEU A 39 2.86 14.83 3.08
CA LEU A 39 4.17 15.40 3.36
C LEU A 39 4.47 16.55 2.39
N ALA A 40 4.11 17.77 2.78
CA ALA A 40 4.39 18.99 2.03
C ALA A 40 5.84 19.47 2.29
N ALA A 41 6.80 18.80 1.65
CA ALA A 41 8.24 19.07 1.81
C ALA A 41 8.79 20.06 0.76
N ASP A 42 7.92 20.74 0.02
CA ASP A 42 8.21 21.85 -0.90
C ASP A 42 8.59 23.13 -0.11
N ASN A 43 9.67 23.05 0.68
CA ASN A 43 10.24 24.12 1.52
C ASN A 43 11.63 23.67 2.06
N ASP A 44 12.19 24.43 3.00
CA ASP A 44 13.51 24.16 3.60
C ASP A 44 13.56 22.90 4.48
N LEU A 45 12.43 22.21 4.69
CA LEU A 45 12.36 20.90 5.33
C LEU A 45 12.44 19.72 4.35
N GLU A 46 12.76 19.95 3.06
CA GLU A 46 12.88 18.90 2.04
C GLU A 46 13.70 17.68 2.52
N SER A 47 14.90 17.94 3.04
CA SER A 47 15.80 16.90 3.55
C SER A 47 15.21 16.14 4.74
N ALA A 48 14.49 16.83 5.63
CA ALA A 48 13.81 16.21 6.74
C ALA A 48 12.67 15.29 6.26
N GLY A 49 11.89 15.73 5.26
CA GLY A 49 10.84 14.90 4.67
C GLY A 49 11.38 13.63 4.02
N ILE A 50 12.54 13.69 3.36
CA ILE A 50 13.23 12.49 2.84
C ILE A 50 13.64 11.56 3.98
N ASN A 51 14.23 12.09 5.05
CA ASN A 51 14.62 11.29 6.21
C ASN A 51 13.40 10.62 6.87
N ASP A 52 12.29 11.34 7.02
CA ASP A 52 11.05 10.79 7.59
C ASP A 52 10.52 9.60 6.76
N ILE A 53 10.66 9.63 5.42
CA ILE A 53 10.30 8.49 4.57
C ILE A 53 11.19 7.28 4.86
N ASN A 54 12.51 7.46 4.88
CA ASN A 54 13.46 6.38 5.20
C ASN A 54 13.25 5.83 6.63
N GLU A 55 12.87 6.68 7.59
CA GLU A 55 12.52 6.25 8.94
C GLU A 55 11.25 5.38 8.97
N MET A 56 10.24 5.69 8.16
CA MET A 56 9.06 4.85 7.98
C MET A 56 9.40 3.51 7.29
N GLU A 57 10.38 3.48 6.39
CA GLU A 57 10.86 2.26 5.74
C GLU A 57 11.49 1.27 6.73
N MET A 58 11.99 1.72 7.89
CA MET A 58 12.52 0.80 8.91
C MET A 58 11.49 -0.21 9.44
N VAL A 59 10.21 0.14 9.38
CA VAL A 59 9.09 -0.74 9.78
C VAL A 59 8.23 -1.17 8.59
N GLY A 60 7.98 -0.27 7.64
CA GLY A 60 7.16 -0.53 6.47
C GLY A 60 5.69 -0.86 6.75
N SER A 61 4.94 -1.06 5.66
CA SER A 61 3.59 -1.63 5.71
C SER A 61 3.63 -3.13 6.04
N SER A 62 2.59 -3.64 6.70
CA SER A 62 2.46 -5.03 7.16
C SER A 62 1.11 -5.64 6.75
N SER A 63 0.78 -6.84 7.25
CA SER A 63 -0.56 -7.44 7.09
C SER A 63 -1.66 -6.67 7.82
N ASP A 64 -1.28 -5.83 8.78
CA ASP A 64 -2.21 -5.18 9.70
C ASP A 64 -2.31 -3.67 9.42
N VAL A 65 -1.24 -3.07 8.85
CA VAL A 65 -1.13 -1.62 8.61
C VAL A 65 -0.59 -1.34 7.21
N ASN A 66 -1.31 -0.51 6.44
CA ASN A 66 -0.75 0.18 5.28
C ASN A 66 -0.14 1.51 5.71
N ILE A 67 1.03 1.86 5.18
CA ILE A 67 1.61 3.19 5.26
C ILE A 67 1.72 3.73 3.84
N VAL A 68 1.07 4.87 3.59
CA VAL A 68 1.08 5.54 2.29
C VAL A 68 1.53 6.98 2.50
N VAL A 69 2.51 7.41 1.70
CA VAL A 69 3.04 8.77 1.76
C VAL A 69 2.77 9.46 0.43
N GLN A 70 2.16 10.64 0.46
CA GLN A 70 2.19 11.58 -0.66
C GLN A 70 3.16 12.71 -0.30
N ALA A 71 4.27 12.78 -1.00
CA ALA A 71 5.35 13.71 -0.74
C ALA A 71 5.54 14.65 -1.93
N ASP A 72 5.64 15.93 -1.64
CA ASP A 72 5.95 16.97 -2.62
C ASP A 72 7.28 17.63 -2.26
N ARG A 73 8.15 17.84 -3.25
CA ARG A 73 9.52 18.34 -3.07
C ARG A 73 9.77 19.57 -3.93
N ILE A 74 10.87 20.25 -3.67
CA ILE A 74 11.29 21.47 -4.38
C ILE A 74 12.72 21.34 -4.86
N PRO A 75 13.14 21.99 -5.96
CA PRO A 75 14.56 22.13 -6.21
C PRO A 75 15.25 23.03 -5.16
N GLY A 76 16.45 22.65 -4.74
CA GLY A 76 17.42 23.58 -4.14
C GLY A 76 17.75 23.37 -2.66
N TYR A 77 17.04 22.52 -1.92
CA TYR A 77 17.39 22.19 -0.53
C TYR A 77 18.04 20.81 -0.39
N ASP A 78 17.58 19.80 -1.12
CA ASP A 78 18.13 18.44 -1.09
C ASP A 78 18.15 17.81 -2.48
N ASN A 79 19.31 17.31 -2.92
CA ASN A 79 19.48 16.64 -4.22
C ASN A 79 19.67 15.12 -4.11
N SER A 80 19.45 14.55 -2.92
CA SER A 80 19.45 13.11 -2.70
C SER A 80 18.18 12.48 -3.27
N ASN A 81 18.17 11.14 -3.29
CA ASN A 81 16.97 10.37 -3.66
C ASN A 81 16.44 10.68 -5.07
N GLY A 82 17.34 11.09 -5.97
CA GLY A 82 17.06 11.35 -7.37
C GLY A 82 16.67 12.78 -7.73
N ASP A 83 16.75 13.74 -6.79
CA ASP A 83 16.53 15.19 -7.05
C ASP A 83 15.24 15.47 -7.84
N TRP A 84 14.17 14.75 -7.49
CA TRP A 84 12.86 14.96 -8.09
C TRP A 84 12.14 16.11 -7.40
N THR A 85 11.34 16.83 -8.18
CA THR A 85 10.68 18.05 -7.73
C THR A 85 9.15 17.95 -7.77
N THR A 86 8.59 16.79 -8.13
CA THR A 86 7.15 16.60 -8.30
C THR A 86 6.49 16.04 -7.05
N THR A 87 5.16 16.01 -7.00
CA THR A 87 4.42 15.27 -5.99
C THR A 87 4.38 13.78 -6.33
N ARG A 88 4.87 12.94 -5.42
CA ARG A 88 4.94 11.48 -5.56
C ARG A 88 4.18 10.76 -4.46
N ARG A 89 3.57 9.63 -4.82
CA ARG A 89 2.87 8.74 -3.89
C ARG A 89 3.60 7.42 -3.74
N TYR A 90 3.95 7.07 -2.52
CA TYR A 90 4.66 5.85 -2.17
C TYR A 90 3.79 4.94 -1.32
N TYR A 91 3.88 3.64 -1.57
CA TYR A 91 3.49 2.63 -0.60
C TYR A 91 4.75 2.20 0.13
N ILE A 92 4.80 2.45 1.44
CA ILE A 92 6.02 2.27 2.20
C ILE A 92 6.26 0.79 2.45
N THR A 93 7.39 0.30 1.95
CA THR A 93 7.83 -1.09 2.14
C THR A 93 8.99 -1.14 3.10
N GLN A 94 9.07 -2.22 3.87
CA GLN A 94 10.17 -2.33 4.83
C GLN A 94 11.50 -2.53 4.11
N ASP A 95 12.51 -1.74 4.49
CA ASP A 95 13.90 -2.00 4.21
C ASP A 95 14.78 -1.53 5.38
N PHE A 96 16.10 -1.49 5.18
CA PHE A 96 17.08 -1.12 6.20
C PHE A 96 18.14 -0.14 5.66
N ASP A 97 17.88 0.54 4.56
CA ASP A 97 18.73 1.60 4.03
C ASP A 97 18.28 2.95 4.63
N PRO A 98 19.05 3.58 5.52
CA PRO A 98 18.62 4.80 6.18
C PRO A 98 18.72 6.04 5.28
N VAL A 99 19.20 5.91 4.04
CA VAL A 99 19.54 7.05 3.17
C VAL A 99 18.72 7.06 1.88
N GLN A 100 18.42 5.89 1.31
CA GLN A 100 17.71 5.79 0.03
C GLN A 100 16.26 5.32 0.22
N ILE A 101 15.32 6.09 -0.33
CA ILE A 101 13.92 5.72 -0.47
C ILE A 101 13.83 4.57 -1.48
N ASN A 102 13.63 3.35 -0.98
CA ASN A 102 13.46 2.15 -1.82
C ASN A 102 11.99 1.70 -1.94
N SER A 103 11.09 2.39 -1.25
CA SER A 103 9.66 2.13 -1.26
C SER A 103 9.05 2.18 -2.66
N GLN A 104 7.97 1.41 -2.82
CA GLN A 104 7.28 1.32 -4.09
C GLN A 104 6.64 2.67 -4.46
N LEU A 105 7.19 3.34 -5.47
CA LEU A 105 6.52 4.46 -6.14
C LEU A 105 5.22 3.96 -6.79
N LYS A 106 4.08 4.41 -6.28
CA LYS A 106 2.75 4.09 -6.82
C LYS A 106 2.37 5.03 -7.96
N SER A 107 2.70 6.30 -7.83
CA SER A 107 2.41 7.32 -8.85
C SER A 107 3.32 8.53 -8.71
N ASP A 108 3.77 9.07 -9.84
CA ASP A 108 4.27 10.43 -9.96
C ASP A 108 3.10 11.29 -10.46
N LEU A 109 2.63 12.23 -9.64
CA LEU A 109 1.42 13.01 -9.90
C LEU A 109 1.74 14.35 -10.61
N GLY A 110 3.01 14.62 -10.88
CA GLY A 110 3.47 15.94 -11.29
C GLY A 110 3.40 16.94 -10.14
N GLU A 111 3.51 18.23 -10.46
CA GLU A 111 3.39 19.32 -9.48
C GLU A 111 1.93 19.45 -9.00
N LEU A 112 1.71 19.43 -7.69
CA LEU A 112 0.41 19.69 -7.07
C LEU A 112 0.54 20.80 -6.01
N ASN A 113 -0.48 21.66 -5.91
CA ASN A 113 -0.55 22.58 -4.78
C ASN A 113 -0.99 21.81 -3.52
N MET A 114 -0.04 21.45 -2.67
CA MET A 114 -0.32 20.71 -1.44
C MET A 114 -1.12 21.52 -0.41
N GLY A 115 -1.18 22.86 -0.56
CA GLY A 115 -2.06 23.74 0.23
C GLY A 115 -3.49 23.85 -0.29
N ASP A 116 -3.80 23.32 -1.48
CA ASP A 116 -5.18 23.22 -1.96
C ASP A 116 -5.89 22.06 -1.25
N SER A 117 -7.05 22.35 -0.66
CA SER A 117 -7.89 21.34 -0.02
C SER A 117 -8.29 20.19 -0.94
N GLN A 118 -8.42 20.43 -2.25
CA GLN A 118 -8.79 19.37 -3.19
C GLN A 118 -7.67 18.32 -3.31
N THR A 119 -6.41 18.73 -3.27
CA THR A 119 -5.26 17.81 -3.30
C THR A 119 -5.27 16.84 -2.13
N LEU A 120 -5.68 17.29 -0.93
CA LEU A 120 -5.84 16.43 0.25
C LEU A 120 -7.07 15.52 0.15
N VAL A 121 -8.16 16.00 -0.46
CA VAL A 121 -9.37 15.17 -0.71
C VAL A 121 -9.09 14.04 -1.72
N ASP A 122 -8.24 14.31 -2.70
CA ASP A 122 -7.83 13.34 -3.72
C ASP A 122 -6.74 12.37 -3.24
N PHE A 123 -6.11 12.65 -2.08
CA PHE A 123 -5.18 11.75 -1.42
C PHE A 123 -5.92 10.64 -0.66
#